data_AF-A0AAU8JAU1-F1
#
_entry.id   AF-A0AAU8JAU1-F1
#
_cell.length_a   1.000
_cell.length_b   1.000
_cell.length_c   1.000
_cell.angle_alpha   90.00
_cell.angle_beta   90.00
_cell.angle_gamma   90.00
#
_symmetry.space_group_name_H-M   'P 1'
#
loop_
_entity.id
_entity.type
_entity.pdbx_description
1 polymer ?
#
loop_
_entity_poly.entity_id
_entity_poly.type
_entity_poly.pdbx_seq_one_letter_code
_entity_poly.pdbx_strand_id
1 'polypeptide(L)'
;MSITTSNLSNKDRLERIWHLLQDAEKLQQERINSGFDYVNLYVEDVESDWLENWGEDVTELPVRLRQWFHNVFEPDWHSIEEIFDPAATKISLQTAGVKRAKLIDLESQVALIVTLKNESSTKTSILLQVHGTDLHYLPENLLMTVLSPLGVVLGCAIAHQTSEVIQLEFTVERGEEFTVEIKSGCLTVTQNFLM
;
A
#
# COMPACT_ATOMS: atom_id res chain seq x y z
N MET A 1 -13.51 -31.74 -15.26
CA MET A 1 -12.66 -30.72 -15.91
C MET A 1 -11.82 -30.14 -14.79
N SER A 2 -10.53 -30.46 -14.75
CA SER A 2 -9.64 -30.07 -13.66
C SER A 2 -8.51 -29.23 -14.25
N ILE A 3 -8.32 -28.04 -13.69
CA ILE A 3 -7.33 -27.06 -14.13
C ILE A 3 -6.01 -27.43 -13.45
N THR A 4 -4.97 -27.70 -14.23
CA THR A 4 -3.62 -28.00 -13.77
C THR A 4 -2.83 -26.71 -13.53
N THR A 5 -2.50 -26.42 -12.28
CA THR A 5 -1.47 -25.46 -11.88
C THR A 5 -0.08 -26.08 -12.11
N SER A 6 0.71 -25.49 -13.00
CA SER A 6 2.09 -25.90 -13.29
C SER A 6 3.04 -25.45 -12.18
N ASN A 7 3.56 -26.42 -11.42
CA ASN A 7 4.56 -26.23 -10.39
C ASN A 7 5.96 -26.14 -11.05
N LEU A 8 6.52 -24.93 -11.17
CA LEU A 8 7.84 -24.71 -11.79
C LEU A 8 8.94 -25.21 -10.84
N SER A 9 9.85 -26.04 -11.34
CA SER A 9 10.90 -26.68 -10.55
C SER A 9 11.84 -25.66 -9.90
N ASN A 10 12.22 -25.90 -8.64
CA ASN A 10 13.12 -25.02 -7.88
C ASN A 10 14.45 -24.76 -8.60
N LYS A 11 14.91 -25.69 -9.45
CA LYS A 11 16.13 -25.51 -10.24
C LYS A 11 15.97 -24.39 -11.29
N ASP A 12 14.84 -24.35 -11.97
CA ASP A 12 14.57 -23.36 -13.02
C ASP A 12 14.40 -21.96 -12.42
N ARG A 13 13.87 -21.89 -11.19
CA ARG A 13 13.78 -20.64 -10.42
C ARG A 13 15.15 -20.14 -10.00
N LEU A 14 16.04 -21.03 -9.58
CA LEU A 14 17.40 -20.67 -9.16
C LEU A 14 18.26 -20.22 -10.34
N GLU A 15 18.15 -20.86 -11.50
CA GLU A 15 18.86 -20.44 -12.71
C GLU A 15 18.41 -19.05 -13.18
N ARG A 16 17.10 -18.76 -13.10
CA ARG A 16 16.56 -17.42 -13.39
C ARG A 16 17.09 -16.37 -12.41
N ILE A 17 17.08 -16.65 -11.11
CA ILE A 17 17.57 -15.70 -10.09
C ILE A 17 19.06 -15.41 -10.27
N TRP A 18 19.87 -16.41 -10.65
CA TRP A 18 21.30 -16.23 -10.90
C TRP A 18 21.58 -15.30 -12.09
N HIS A 19 20.82 -15.46 -13.18
CA HIS A 19 20.94 -14.58 -14.34
C HIS A 19 20.58 -13.13 -13.98
N LEU A 20 19.49 -12.94 -13.23
CA LEU A 20 19.05 -11.62 -12.79
C LEU A 20 20.06 -10.93 -11.88
N LEU A 21 20.69 -11.68 -10.98
CA LEU A 21 21.72 -11.15 -10.10
C LEU A 21 22.98 -10.73 -10.87
N GLN A 22 23.39 -11.49 -11.88
CA GLN A 22 24.52 -11.13 -12.74
C GLN A 22 24.25 -9.87 -13.56
N ASP A 23 23.03 -9.73 -14.09
CA ASP A 23 22.64 -8.56 -14.85
C ASP A 23 22.55 -7.30 -13.96
N ALA A 24 22.03 -7.45 -12.74
CA ALA A 24 21.98 -6.37 -11.75
C ALA A 24 23.38 -5.96 -11.25
N GLU A 25 24.28 -6.91 -11.03
CA GLU A 25 25.68 -6.65 -10.64
C GLU A 25 26.41 -5.89 -11.75
N LYS A 26 26.20 -6.28 -13.02
CA LYS A 26 26.76 -5.61 -14.18
C LYS A 26 26.22 -4.17 -14.33
N LEU A 27 24.93 -3.97 -14.09
CA LEU A 27 24.29 -2.64 -14.06
C LEU A 27 24.86 -1.73 -12.97
N GLN A 28 25.12 -2.26 -11.76
CA GLN A 28 25.80 -1.49 -10.71
C GLN A 28 27.23 -1.12 -11.11
N GLN A 29 27.94 -2.02 -11.76
CA GLN A 29 29.32 -1.78 -12.18
C GLN A 29 29.43 -0.76 -13.32
N GLU A 30 28.47 -0.78 -14.25
CA GLU A 30 28.35 0.18 -15.34
C GLU A 30 27.92 1.56 -14.82
N ARG A 31 27.02 1.61 -13.82
CA ARG A 31 26.63 2.85 -13.11
C ARG A 31 27.80 3.53 -12.38
N ILE A 32 28.76 2.75 -11.86
CA ILE A 32 29.96 3.28 -11.20
C ILE A 32 30.97 3.84 -12.22
N ASN A 33 31.06 3.23 -13.41
CA ASN A 33 32.06 3.61 -14.41
C ASN A 33 31.64 4.72 -15.37
N SER A 34 30.34 4.96 -15.61
CA SER A 34 29.87 5.94 -16.59
C SER A 34 28.56 6.58 -16.13
N GLY A 35 28.65 7.69 -15.40
CA GLY A 35 27.48 8.38 -14.86
C GLY A 35 26.52 8.92 -15.95
N PHE A 36 25.22 8.79 -15.65
CA PHE A 36 24.07 9.52 -16.23
C PHE A 36 23.88 9.52 -17.76
N ASP A 37 24.06 8.39 -18.46
CA ASP A 37 23.52 8.28 -19.83
C ASP A 37 23.26 6.85 -20.34
N TYR A 38 22.49 6.01 -19.63
CA TYR A 38 22.07 4.72 -20.20
C TYR A 38 20.66 4.31 -19.72
N VAL A 39 19.63 4.76 -20.43
CA VAL A 39 18.35 4.05 -20.54
C VAL A 39 18.05 3.91 -22.02
N ASN A 40 18.67 2.93 -22.70
CA ASN A 40 18.11 2.35 -23.93
C ASN A 40 18.84 1.11 -24.53
N LEU A 41 19.31 0.13 -23.75
CA LEU A 41 19.97 -1.06 -24.35
C LEU A 41 19.67 -2.41 -23.70
N TYR A 42 18.48 -2.58 -23.09
CA TYR A 42 17.98 -3.91 -22.70
C TYR A 42 16.59 -4.16 -23.30
N VAL A 43 16.51 -4.08 -24.63
CA VAL A 43 15.37 -4.60 -25.38
C VAL A 43 15.96 -5.36 -26.55
N GLU A 44 16.00 -6.68 -26.42
CA GLU A 44 15.72 -7.67 -27.47
C GLU A 44 16.15 -9.05 -26.91
N ASP A 45 15.21 -9.98 -26.87
CA ASP A 45 15.36 -11.42 -26.61
C ASP A 45 15.19 -12.00 -25.20
N VAL A 46 14.43 -11.36 -24.32
CA VAL A 46 13.69 -12.11 -23.27
C VAL A 46 12.24 -11.66 -23.29
N GLU A 47 11.35 -12.60 -23.62
CA GLU A 47 9.88 -12.52 -23.62
C GLU A 47 9.31 -11.25 -22.93
N SER A 48 9.06 -10.23 -23.77
CA SER A 48 8.02 -9.19 -23.78
C SER A 48 7.11 -8.87 -22.58
N ASP A 49 7.44 -9.19 -21.33
CA ASP A 49 6.64 -8.80 -20.16
C ASP A 49 7.42 -7.97 -19.12
N TRP A 50 8.73 -7.78 -19.34
CA TRP A 50 9.60 -7.13 -18.35
C TRP A 50 9.71 -5.61 -18.52
N LEU A 51 9.26 -5.03 -19.64
CA LEU A 51 9.33 -3.59 -19.89
C LEU A 51 7.98 -2.86 -19.97
N GLU A 52 6.84 -3.57 -20.03
CA GLU A 52 5.53 -2.88 -20.02
C GLU A 52 5.13 -2.44 -18.61
N ASN A 53 5.64 -3.08 -17.56
CA ASN A 53 5.20 -2.83 -16.18
C ASN A 53 6.24 -2.16 -15.28
N TRP A 54 7.42 -1.80 -15.80
CA TRP A 54 8.47 -1.09 -15.06
C TRP A 54 8.42 0.39 -15.43
N GLY A 55 7.47 1.10 -14.82
CA GLY A 55 7.22 2.52 -15.05
C GLY A 55 5.72 2.84 -15.14
N GLU A 56 4.90 1.85 -15.49
CA GLU A 56 3.53 1.83 -15.03
C GLU A 56 3.57 1.41 -13.56
N ASP A 57 3.63 2.40 -12.65
CA ASP A 57 2.85 2.27 -11.43
C ASP A 57 1.51 1.70 -11.90
N VAL A 58 1.17 0.47 -11.48
CA VAL A 58 -0.20 -0.02 -11.64
C VAL A 58 -1.00 0.96 -10.82
N THR A 59 -1.45 2.04 -11.47
CA THR A 59 -2.16 3.13 -10.82
C THR A 59 -3.53 2.55 -10.57
N GLU A 60 -3.65 1.80 -9.48
CA GLU A 60 -4.94 1.52 -8.87
C GLU A 60 -5.66 2.86 -8.84
N LEU A 61 -6.80 2.92 -9.54
CA LEU A 61 -7.60 4.13 -9.62
C LEU A 61 -7.77 4.69 -8.21
N PRO A 62 -7.59 6.00 -8.00
CA PRO A 62 -7.64 6.56 -6.66
C PRO A 62 -8.97 6.21 -6.01
N VAL A 63 -8.90 5.78 -4.75
CA VAL A 63 -10.08 5.46 -3.93
C VAL A 63 -10.87 6.74 -3.74
N ARG A 64 -12.12 6.74 -4.19
CA ARG A 64 -12.97 7.92 -4.17
C ARG A 64 -13.68 7.97 -2.83
N LEU A 65 -13.16 8.74 -1.89
CA LEU A 65 -13.72 8.81 -0.54
C LEU A 65 -15.11 9.44 -0.51
N ARG A 66 -15.45 10.27 -1.50
CA ARG A 66 -16.75 10.91 -1.56
C ARG A 66 -17.93 9.97 -1.78
N GLN A 67 -17.71 8.90 -2.54
CA GLN A 67 -18.78 7.93 -2.82
C GLN A 67 -19.09 7.07 -1.58
N TRP A 68 -18.17 7.00 -0.61
CA TRP A 68 -18.42 6.30 0.65
C TRP A 68 -19.57 6.92 1.45
N PHE A 69 -19.79 8.23 1.37
CA PHE A 69 -20.98 8.88 1.96
C PHE A 69 -22.31 8.40 1.35
N HIS A 70 -22.27 7.84 0.15
CA HIS A 70 -23.41 7.24 -0.54
C HIS A 70 -23.42 5.71 -0.42
N ASN A 71 -22.60 5.16 0.48
CA ASN A 71 -22.45 3.73 0.72
C ASN A 71 -22.00 2.93 -0.52
N VAL A 72 -21.21 3.57 -1.39
CA VAL A 72 -20.55 2.95 -2.55
C VAL A 72 -19.06 2.85 -2.24
N PHE A 73 -18.53 1.64 -2.34
CA PHE A 73 -17.14 1.32 -1.97
C PHE A 73 -16.49 0.48 -3.05
N GLU A 74 -15.17 0.59 -3.10
CA GLU A 74 -14.27 -0.22 -3.93
C GLU A 74 -14.24 -1.66 -3.39
N PRO A 75 -14.02 -2.68 -4.26
CA PRO A 75 -14.19 -4.09 -3.91
C PRO A 75 -13.23 -4.57 -2.81
N ASP A 76 -12.05 -3.95 -2.69
CA ASP A 76 -11.05 -4.32 -1.69
C ASP A 76 -11.26 -3.63 -0.33
N TRP A 77 -12.36 -2.87 -0.18
CA TRP A 77 -12.71 -2.15 1.03
C TRP A 77 -13.90 -2.79 1.73
N HIS A 78 -13.60 -3.48 2.82
CA HIS A 78 -14.56 -4.24 3.61
C HIS A 78 -15.08 -3.44 4.80
N SER A 79 -16.16 -3.94 5.40
CA SER A 79 -16.59 -3.45 6.71
C SER A 79 -15.59 -3.88 7.79
N ILE A 80 -15.49 -3.11 8.87
CA ILE A 80 -14.58 -3.46 9.98
C ILE A 80 -14.97 -4.81 10.59
N GLU A 81 -16.26 -5.12 10.64
CA GLU A 81 -16.82 -6.37 11.19
C GLU A 81 -16.52 -7.60 10.32
N GLU A 82 -16.27 -7.42 9.01
CA GLU A 82 -15.84 -8.51 8.12
C GLU A 82 -14.37 -8.87 8.33
N ILE A 83 -13.53 -7.89 8.70
CA ILE A 83 -12.08 -8.08 8.87
C ILE A 83 -11.74 -8.46 10.32
N PHE A 84 -12.42 -7.87 11.29
CA PHE A 84 -12.13 -8.08 12.70
C PHE A 84 -13.30 -8.72 13.44
N ASP A 85 -12.99 -9.65 14.34
CA ASP A 85 -14.00 -10.27 15.20
C ASP A 85 -14.68 -9.19 16.07
N PRO A 86 -16.01 -9.02 16.01
CA PRO A 86 -16.74 -8.02 16.81
C PRO A 86 -16.48 -8.15 18.32
N ALA A 87 -16.06 -9.32 18.82
CA ALA A 87 -15.69 -9.52 20.23
C ALA A 87 -14.28 -9.00 20.57
N ALA A 88 -13.35 -9.00 19.62
CA ALA A 88 -11.98 -8.50 19.79
C ALA A 88 -11.87 -6.98 19.55
N THR A 89 -12.85 -6.40 18.86
CA THR A 89 -12.75 -5.07 18.26
C THR A 89 -13.26 -3.97 19.21
N LYS A 90 -12.47 -3.61 20.23
CA LYS A 90 -12.63 -2.30 20.91
C LYS A 90 -12.45 -1.09 19.95
N ILE A 91 -11.91 -1.37 18.76
CA ILE A 91 -11.41 -0.45 17.74
C ILE A 91 -12.52 0.38 17.05
N SER A 92 -13.75 -0.15 16.91
CA SER A 92 -14.67 0.36 15.87
C SER A 92 -15.88 1.19 16.34
N LEU A 93 -16.31 1.08 17.60
CA LEU A 93 -17.67 1.51 17.95
C LEU A 93 -17.83 3.00 18.33
N GLN A 94 -16.74 3.74 18.59
CA GLN A 94 -16.86 5.05 19.27
C GLN A 94 -16.79 6.28 18.35
N THR A 95 -16.14 6.21 17.19
CA THR A 95 -16.04 7.35 16.28
C THR A 95 -17.22 7.38 15.30
N ALA A 96 -17.93 8.50 15.24
CA ALA A 96 -19.01 8.72 14.26
C ALA A 96 -18.41 9.01 12.87
N GLY A 97 -18.92 8.37 11.83
CA GLY A 97 -18.45 8.55 10.46
C GLY A 97 -18.64 7.31 9.58
N VAL A 98 -18.33 7.43 8.29
CA VAL A 98 -18.26 6.27 7.39
C VAL A 98 -16.90 5.61 7.57
N LYS A 99 -16.88 4.28 7.75
CA LYS A 99 -15.64 3.54 7.99
C LYS A 99 -15.51 2.35 7.07
N ARG A 100 -14.30 2.15 6.56
CA ARG A 100 -13.93 0.95 5.81
C ARG A 100 -12.51 0.54 6.15
N ALA A 101 -12.25 -0.74 5.96
CA ALA A 101 -10.94 -1.32 6.18
C ALA A 101 -10.47 -2.09 4.95
N LYS A 102 -9.18 -1.97 4.63
CA LYS A 102 -8.50 -2.74 3.59
C LYS A 102 -7.44 -3.60 4.26
N LEU A 103 -7.43 -4.89 3.95
CA LEU A 103 -6.37 -5.80 4.37
C LEU A 103 -5.13 -5.54 3.53
N ILE A 104 -3.98 -5.48 4.19
CA ILE A 104 -2.69 -5.24 3.57
C ILE A 104 -1.75 -6.35 4.05
N ASP A 105 -1.23 -7.10 3.09
CA ASP A 105 -0.23 -8.13 3.35
C ASP A 105 1.16 -7.48 3.23
N LEU A 106 1.85 -7.36 4.38
CA LEU A 106 3.23 -6.89 4.46
C LEU A 106 4.09 -8.05 4.98
N GLU A 107 4.93 -7.81 5.98
CA GLU A 107 5.62 -8.88 6.71
C GLU A 107 4.66 -9.65 7.62
N SER A 108 3.57 -8.99 8.01
CA SER A 108 2.41 -9.58 8.67
C SER A 108 1.13 -8.96 8.12
N GLN A 109 0.01 -9.62 8.35
CA GLN A 109 -1.29 -9.10 7.93
C GLN A 109 -1.67 -7.91 8.82
N VAL A 110 -1.76 -6.74 8.21
CA VAL A 110 -2.23 -5.51 8.85
C VAL A 110 -3.48 -5.01 8.13
N ALA A 111 -4.30 -4.24 8.81
CA ALA A 111 -5.49 -3.64 8.24
C ALA A 111 -5.39 -2.11 8.33
N LEU A 112 -5.54 -1.45 7.19
CA LEU A 112 -5.70 -0.01 7.11
C LEU A 112 -7.18 0.32 7.25
N ILE A 113 -7.52 1.04 8.31
CA ILE A 113 -8.86 1.55 8.58
C ILE A 113 -8.89 3.02 8.22
N VAL A 114 -9.89 3.41 7.43
CA VAL A 114 -10.16 4.79 7.05
C VAL A 114 -11.53 5.18 7.60
N THR A 115 -11.54 6.20 8.44
CA THR A 115 -12.76 6.80 8.98
C THR A 115 -12.94 8.20 8.41
N LEU A 116 -14.09 8.44 7.77
CA LEU A 116 -14.48 9.73 7.22
C LEU A 116 -15.53 10.37 8.11
N LYS A 117 -15.22 11.56 8.63
CA LYS A 117 -16.16 12.38 9.40
C LYS A 117 -16.39 13.69 8.67
N ASN A 118 -17.64 13.91 8.27
CA ASN A 118 -18.00 15.14 7.61
C ASN A 118 -17.99 16.31 8.62
N GLU A 119 -17.19 17.35 8.37
CA GLU A 119 -17.13 18.53 9.22
C GLU A 119 -17.96 19.69 8.64
N SER A 120 -17.98 19.83 7.31
CA SER A 120 -18.73 20.89 6.62
C SER A 120 -19.10 20.46 5.19
N SER A 121 -19.72 21.34 4.40
CA SER A 121 -20.02 21.04 3.00
C SER A 121 -18.78 20.82 2.12
N THR A 122 -17.59 21.27 2.56
CA THR A 122 -16.34 21.21 1.77
C THR A 122 -15.17 20.55 2.50
N LYS A 123 -15.25 20.36 3.82
CA LYS A 123 -14.17 19.80 4.64
C LYS A 123 -14.58 18.48 5.25
N THR A 124 -13.70 17.48 5.13
CA THR A 124 -13.87 16.18 5.77
C THR A 124 -12.65 15.87 6.60
N SER A 125 -12.87 15.50 7.86
CA SER A 125 -11.82 14.92 8.69
C SER A 125 -11.65 13.46 8.33
N ILE A 126 -10.40 13.08 8.07
CA ILE A 126 -9.97 11.72 7.75
C ILE A 126 -9.11 11.24 8.90
N LEU A 127 -9.52 10.13 9.50
CA LEU A 127 -8.76 9.40 10.49
C LEU A 127 -8.30 8.08 9.86
N LEU A 128 -6.99 7.95 9.69
CA LEU A 128 -6.31 6.73 9.25
C LEU A 128 -5.81 5.98 10.49
N GLN A 129 -6.05 4.68 10.53
CA GLN A 129 -5.54 3.82 11.59
C GLN A 129 -5.00 2.53 10.97
N VAL A 130 -3.86 2.06 11.43
CA VAL A 130 -3.34 0.74 11.04
C VAL A 130 -3.30 -0.15 12.26
N HIS A 131 -3.91 -1.31 12.13
CA HIS A 131 -4.02 -2.33 13.17
C HIS A 131 -3.38 -3.63 12.69
N GLY A 132 -2.74 -4.35 13.62
CA GLY A 132 -2.43 -5.77 13.39
C GLY A 132 -3.73 -6.58 13.38
N THR A 133 -3.85 -7.53 12.46
CA THR A 133 -5.02 -8.42 12.40
C THR A 133 -4.79 -9.72 13.18
N ASP A 134 -3.64 -10.36 12.94
CA ASP A 134 -3.26 -11.60 13.64
C ASP A 134 -2.44 -11.36 14.92
N LEU A 135 -1.58 -10.35 14.88
CA LEU A 135 -0.68 -10.02 15.98
C LEU A 135 -1.26 -8.85 16.77
N HIS A 136 -1.20 -8.94 18.10
CA HIS A 136 -1.61 -7.84 18.98
C HIS A 136 -0.73 -6.59 18.81
N TYR A 137 0.44 -6.73 18.18
CA TYR A 137 1.39 -5.65 17.93
C TYR A 137 1.68 -5.50 16.45
N LEU A 138 1.89 -4.26 16.04
CA LEU A 138 2.36 -3.94 14.70
C LEU A 138 3.83 -4.36 14.52
N PRO A 139 4.25 -4.64 13.28
CA PRO A 139 5.66 -4.80 12.95
C PRO A 139 6.49 -3.62 13.46
N GLU A 140 7.68 -3.90 13.97
CA GLU A 140 8.59 -2.86 14.43
C GLU A 140 9.00 -1.95 13.28
N ASN A 141 9.00 -0.64 13.51
CA ASN A 141 9.32 0.37 12.50
C ASN A 141 8.34 0.41 11.31
N LEU A 142 7.11 -0.10 11.47
CA LEU A 142 6.06 0.14 10.48
C LEU A 142 5.80 1.64 10.40
N LEU A 143 5.99 2.22 9.22
CA LEU A 143 5.84 3.65 8.97
C LEU A 143 4.63 3.89 8.09
N MET A 144 3.68 4.68 8.57
CA MET A 144 2.61 5.26 7.78
C MET A 144 2.99 6.71 7.45
N THR A 145 2.93 7.07 6.17
CA THR A 145 3.20 8.41 5.68
C THR A 145 2.03 8.86 4.81
N VAL A 146 1.58 10.09 5.01
CA VAL A 146 0.60 10.75 4.15
C VAL A 146 1.33 11.78 3.31
N LEU A 147 1.16 11.71 2.00
CA LEU A 147 1.79 12.57 1.01
C LEU A 147 0.72 13.40 0.29
N SER A 148 1.09 14.63 -0.10
CA SER A 148 0.31 15.44 -1.04
C SER A 148 0.53 14.96 -2.48
N PRO A 149 -0.25 15.46 -3.46
CA PRO A 149 -0.08 15.11 -4.87
C PRO A 149 1.29 15.54 -5.44
N LEU A 150 1.97 16.46 -4.75
CA LEU A 150 3.32 16.90 -5.09
C LEU A 150 4.41 16.02 -4.44
N GLY A 151 4.04 14.93 -3.76
CA GLY A 151 4.95 14.05 -3.04
C GLY A 151 5.48 14.65 -1.72
N VAL A 152 4.86 15.70 -1.20
CA VAL A 152 5.28 16.34 0.05
C VAL A 152 4.62 15.62 1.23
N VAL A 153 5.40 15.27 2.26
CA VAL A 153 4.88 14.64 3.48
C VAL A 153 3.98 15.59 4.24
N LEU A 154 2.69 15.25 4.34
CA LEU A 154 1.67 15.95 5.12
C LEU A 154 1.63 15.46 6.57
N GLY A 155 1.97 14.18 6.80
CA GLY A 155 2.02 13.60 8.13
C GLY A 155 2.66 12.22 8.14
N CYS A 156 3.18 11.79 9.29
CA CYS A 156 3.73 10.45 9.44
C CYS A 156 3.50 9.91 10.86
N ALA A 157 3.33 8.59 10.96
CA ALA A 157 3.22 7.86 12.21
C ALA A 157 4.04 6.57 12.10
N ILE A 158 4.82 6.28 13.14
CA ILE A 158 5.68 5.08 13.19
C ILE A 158 5.25 4.18 14.34
N ALA A 159 5.22 2.87 14.09
CA ALA A 159 4.95 1.86 15.08
C ALA A 159 6.20 1.57 15.92
N HIS A 160 6.02 1.49 17.22
CA HIS A 160 7.03 1.04 18.18
C HIS A 160 6.75 -0.40 18.59
N GLN A 161 7.71 -1.06 19.27
CA GLN A 161 7.64 -2.48 19.67
C GLN A 161 6.38 -2.87 20.49
N THR A 162 5.68 -1.90 21.05
CA THR A 162 4.45 -2.09 21.85
C THR A 162 3.23 -1.44 21.22
N SER A 163 3.35 -0.88 20.02
CA SER A 163 2.25 -0.23 19.32
C SER A 163 1.29 -1.27 18.76
N GLU A 164 0.12 -1.37 19.37
CA GLU A 164 -1.00 -2.15 18.84
C GLU A 164 -1.68 -1.44 17.65
N VAL A 165 -1.57 -0.10 17.63
CA VAL A 165 -2.16 0.78 16.62
C VAL A 165 -1.26 2.00 16.39
N ILE A 166 -1.22 2.45 15.14
CA ILE A 166 -0.79 3.80 14.77
C ILE A 166 -1.95 4.53 14.11
N GLN A 167 -2.01 5.85 14.28
CA GLN A 167 -3.10 6.66 13.75
C GLN A 167 -2.61 8.03 13.28
N LEU A 168 -3.27 8.55 12.26
CA LEU A 168 -3.10 9.90 11.74
C LEU A 168 -4.47 10.51 11.49
N GLU A 169 -4.68 11.74 11.97
CA GLU A 169 -5.90 12.50 11.71
C GLU A 169 -5.53 13.82 11.03
N PHE A 170 -6.24 14.14 9.94
CA PHE A 170 -6.07 15.37 9.20
C PHE A 170 -7.37 15.72 8.46
N THR A 171 -7.50 16.99 8.06
CA THR A 171 -8.67 17.48 7.31
C THR A 171 -8.30 17.67 5.85
N VAL A 172 -9.16 17.21 4.95
CA VAL A 172 -8.99 17.33 3.49
C VAL A 172 -10.18 18.09 2.91
N GLU A 173 -9.90 18.95 1.92
CA GLU A 173 -10.94 19.67 1.17
C GLU A 173 -11.41 18.87 -0.05
N ARG A 174 -12.64 19.13 -0.49
CA ARG A 174 -13.22 18.47 -1.66
C ARG A 174 -12.36 18.69 -2.92
N GLY A 175 -12.06 17.60 -3.61
CA GLY A 175 -11.26 17.60 -4.84
C GLY A 175 -9.75 17.54 -4.60
N GLU A 176 -9.30 17.51 -3.35
CA GLU A 176 -7.90 17.26 -3.04
C GLU A 176 -7.60 15.76 -3.11
N GLU A 177 -6.39 15.46 -3.56
CA GLU A 177 -5.83 14.11 -3.59
C GLU A 177 -4.74 13.98 -2.53
N PHE A 178 -4.58 12.78 -2.00
CA PHE A 178 -3.46 12.47 -1.13
C PHE A 178 -3.11 10.98 -1.27
N THR A 179 -1.88 10.66 -0.92
CA THR A 179 -1.36 9.30 -1.01
C THR A 179 -0.98 8.83 0.39
N VAL A 180 -1.38 7.62 0.74
CA VAL A 180 -0.95 6.96 1.98
C VAL A 180 0.05 5.88 1.61
N GLU A 181 1.26 6.00 2.15
CA GLU A 181 2.29 4.98 2.06
C GLU A 181 2.43 4.27 3.40
N ILE A 182 2.41 2.95 3.37
CA ILE A 182 2.65 2.09 4.53
C ILE A 182 3.86 1.23 4.22
N LYS A 183 4.89 1.36 5.03
CA LYS A 183 6.18 0.68 4.86
C LYS A 183 6.49 -0.17 6.07
N SER A 184 6.87 -1.44 5.84
CA SER A 184 7.42 -2.33 6.86
C SER A 184 8.65 -3.02 6.27
N GLY A 185 9.82 -2.80 6.87
CA GLY A 185 11.08 -3.33 6.37
C GLY A 185 11.34 -2.94 4.92
N CYS A 186 11.26 -3.93 4.02
CA CYS A 186 11.46 -3.79 2.57
C CYS A 186 10.16 -3.65 1.76
N LEU A 187 9.01 -3.92 2.37
CA LEU A 187 7.72 -3.87 1.70
C LEU A 187 7.09 -2.48 1.87
N THR A 188 6.59 -1.93 0.77
CA THR A 188 5.87 -0.66 0.74
C THR A 188 4.57 -0.87 0.00
N VAL A 189 3.48 -0.41 0.59
CA VAL A 189 2.16 -0.37 -0.04
C VAL A 189 1.74 1.08 -0.12
N THR A 190 1.31 1.48 -1.31
CA THR A 190 0.92 2.86 -1.61
C THR A 190 -0.54 2.86 -2.04
N GLN A 191 -1.34 3.72 -1.43
CA GLN A 191 -2.76 3.87 -1.76
C GLN A 191 -3.09 5.35 -2.03
N ASN A 192 -3.59 5.61 -3.22
CA ASN A 192 -4.06 6.94 -3.60
C ASN A 192 -5.54 7.14 -3.23
N PHE A 193 -5.86 8.34 -2.75
CA PHE A 193 -7.20 8.75 -2.35
C PHE A 193 -7.58 10.09 -2.97
N LEU A 194 -8.87 10.21 -3.33
CA LEU A 194 -9.48 11.43 -3.86
C LEU A 194 -10.72 11.80 -3.03
N MET A 195 -10.78 13.04 -2.57
CA MET A 195 -11.84 13.60 -1.71
C MET A 195 -13.03 14.19 -2.48
#